data_AF-A0A1Y4DAY4-F1
#
_entry.id   AF-A0A1Y4DAY4-F1
#
_cell.length_a   1.000
_cell.length_b   1.000
_cell.length_c   1.000
_cell.angle_alpha   90.00
_cell.angle_beta   90.00
_cell.angle_gamma   90.00
#
_symmetry.space_group_name_H-M   'P 1'
#
loop_
_entity.id
_entity.type
_entity.pdbx_description
1 polymer ?
#
loop_
_entity_poly.entity_id
_entity_poly.type
_entity_poly.pdbx_seq_one_letter_code
_entity_poly.pdbx_strand_id
1 'polypeptide(L)'
;MVHRTPPKVYVHCIKFNRFLYNIYMADTQSVISDVKLFIERLKKELPEVFGQPDAKPGAASVQTPSDTDNKVLYNGDLFEARMYVTPDQEEGVAFDGTIFHIYLHSKDSDPSALVTEWLRNKANETLKAKTKEWAEKIGVEFNNIVIKDQKTCWASCSGKKNINYSYRIIKMPLAVQDYLMVHELCHLVHMNHGQEYWQLVAQFSPDYKSHRRWLNENKGSIFAEVELTYREEPQEDARLKDETTT
;
A
#
# COMPACT_ATOMS: atom_id res chain seq x y z
N MET A 1 57.50 17.24 25.90
CA MET A 1 57.01 16.30 24.87
C MET A 1 55.79 15.59 25.42
N VAL A 2 54.70 15.60 24.65
CA VAL A 2 53.36 15.22 25.07
C VAL A 2 53.26 13.70 25.18
N HIS A 3 52.94 13.19 26.37
CA HIS A 3 52.53 11.80 26.55
C HIS A 3 51.04 11.65 26.25
N ARG A 4 50.71 10.89 25.20
CA ARG A 4 49.39 10.32 24.98
C ARG A 4 49.56 8.85 24.58
N THR A 5 49.28 7.96 25.52
CA THR A 5 48.88 6.58 25.26
C THR A 5 47.35 6.50 25.37
N PRO A 6 46.66 5.81 24.44
CA PRO A 6 45.22 5.61 24.53
C PRO A 6 44.88 4.37 25.38
N PRO A 7 43.79 4.35 26.16
CA PRO A 7 43.32 3.13 26.80
C PRO A 7 42.50 2.27 25.84
N LYS A 8 42.84 0.97 25.78
CA LYS A 8 41.95 -0.11 25.33
C LYS A 8 41.09 -0.54 26.50
N VAL A 9 39.76 -0.56 26.35
CA VAL A 9 38.90 -1.58 26.97
C VAL A 9 37.75 -1.92 26.01
N TYR A 10 37.96 -2.97 25.21
CA TYR A 10 36.90 -3.80 24.68
C TYR A 10 36.35 -4.65 25.84
N VAL A 11 35.04 -4.69 26.05
CA VAL A 11 34.18 -5.86 26.36
C VAL A 11 32.82 -5.33 26.84
N HIS A 12 31.84 -5.20 25.94
CA HIS A 12 30.43 -5.63 26.15
C HIS A 12 29.57 -5.25 24.94
N CYS A 13 29.37 -6.16 23.99
CA CYS A 13 28.22 -6.07 23.08
C CYS A 13 27.80 -7.45 22.61
N ILE A 14 27.41 -8.32 23.55
CA ILE A 14 26.62 -9.53 23.25
C ILE A 14 25.54 -9.69 24.33
N LYS A 15 24.70 -8.66 24.55
CA LYS A 15 23.42 -8.79 25.28
C LYS A 15 22.31 -7.85 24.79
N PHE A 16 22.43 -7.24 23.61
CA PHE A 16 21.36 -6.40 23.05
C PHE A 16 20.50 -7.09 21.97
N ASN A 17 20.88 -8.28 21.52
CA ASN A 17 20.24 -8.93 20.36
C ASN A 17 19.14 -9.95 20.72
N ARG A 18 18.86 -10.21 22.00
CA ARG A 18 17.80 -11.15 22.42
C ARG A 18 16.51 -10.47 22.89
N PHE A 19 16.57 -9.17 23.19
CA PHE A 19 15.40 -8.39 23.62
C PHE A 19 14.62 -7.81 22.42
N LEU A 20 15.32 -7.36 21.38
CA LEU A 20 14.69 -6.87 20.14
C LEU A 20 14.08 -8.01 19.31
N TYR A 21 14.68 -9.21 19.32
CA TYR A 21 14.13 -10.39 18.64
C TYR A 21 12.81 -10.87 19.28
N ASN A 22 12.69 -10.81 20.61
CA ASN A 22 11.46 -11.20 21.32
C ASN A 22 10.32 -10.18 21.16
N ILE A 23 10.62 -8.89 20.97
CA ILE A 23 9.60 -7.87 20.67
C ILE A 23 9.13 -8.01 19.21
N TYR A 24 10.02 -8.32 18.25
CA TYR A 24 9.66 -8.60 16.86
C TYR A 24 8.89 -9.93 16.67
N MET A 25 9.12 -10.91 17.56
CA MET A 25 8.43 -12.21 17.54
C MET A 25 7.08 -12.17 18.28
N ALA A 26 6.88 -11.27 19.24
CA ALA A 26 5.58 -11.07 19.89
C ALA A 26 4.58 -10.34 18.98
N ASP A 27 5.06 -9.44 18.10
CA ASP A 27 4.22 -8.65 17.19
C ASP A 27 3.87 -9.39 15.86
N THR A 28 4.66 -10.41 15.50
CA THR A 28 4.31 -11.34 14.40
C THR A 28 3.37 -12.45 14.86
N GLN A 29 3.29 -12.74 16.15
CA GLN A 29 2.37 -13.74 16.69
C GLN A 29 0.90 -13.37 16.53
N SER A 30 0.52 -12.09 16.53
CA SER A 30 -0.87 -11.64 16.35
C SER A 30 -1.37 -11.82 14.90
N VAL A 31 -0.59 -11.39 13.91
CA VAL A 31 -0.97 -11.53 12.49
C VAL A 31 -0.86 -12.99 12.03
N ILE A 32 0.12 -13.74 12.55
CA ILE A 32 0.27 -15.16 12.25
C ILE A 32 -0.78 -16.00 13.01
N SER A 33 -1.21 -15.60 14.22
CA SER A 33 -2.27 -16.32 14.94
C SER A 33 -3.60 -16.22 14.23
N ASP A 34 -3.95 -15.07 13.66
CA ASP A 34 -5.24 -14.90 12.98
C ASP A 34 -5.29 -15.64 11.65
N VAL A 35 -4.18 -15.66 10.90
CA VAL A 35 -4.06 -16.47 9.69
C VAL A 35 -4.04 -17.97 10.04
N LYS A 36 -3.34 -18.38 11.11
CA LYS A 36 -3.32 -19.79 11.55
C LYS A 36 -4.68 -20.24 12.09
N LEU A 37 -5.34 -19.44 12.93
CA LEU A 37 -6.67 -19.75 13.49
C LEU A 37 -7.74 -19.77 12.39
N PHE A 38 -7.64 -18.90 11.39
CA PHE A 38 -8.50 -18.91 10.22
C PHE A 38 -8.30 -20.17 9.36
N ILE A 39 -7.04 -20.56 9.10
CA ILE A 39 -6.72 -21.78 8.34
C ILE A 39 -7.14 -23.05 9.11
N GLU A 40 -6.89 -23.13 10.42
CA GLU A 40 -7.29 -24.27 11.25
C GLU A 40 -8.82 -24.37 11.37
N ARG A 41 -9.53 -23.24 11.39
CA ARG A 41 -10.99 -23.21 11.31
C ARG A 41 -11.52 -23.70 9.97
N LEU A 42 -10.93 -23.27 8.85
CA LEU A 42 -11.31 -23.73 7.51
C LEU A 42 -11.07 -25.23 7.31
N LYS A 43 -9.96 -25.78 7.81
CA LYS A 43 -9.68 -27.23 7.77
C LYS A 43 -10.71 -28.06 8.55
N LYS A 44 -11.27 -27.50 9.63
CA LYS A 44 -12.27 -28.16 10.48
C LYS A 44 -13.68 -28.09 9.91
N GLU A 45 -14.02 -26.97 9.25
CA GLU A 45 -15.36 -26.74 8.68
C GLU A 45 -15.51 -27.34 7.26
N LEU A 46 -14.41 -27.56 6.53
CA LEU A 46 -14.42 -28.06 5.15
C LEU A 46 -13.27 -29.08 4.89
N PRO A 47 -13.33 -30.31 5.44
CA PRO A 47 -12.27 -31.30 5.26
C PRO A 47 -12.08 -31.74 3.79
N GLU A 48 -13.13 -31.61 2.97
CA GLU A 48 -13.15 -32.02 1.56
C GLU A 48 -12.36 -31.07 0.64
N VAL A 49 -12.14 -29.81 1.08
CA VAL A 49 -11.37 -28.81 0.32
C VAL A 49 -9.85 -29.01 0.45
N PHE A 50 -9.40 -29.72 1.49
CA PHE A 50 -7.98 -29.89 1.83
C PHE A 50 -7.47 -31.34 1.66
N GLY A 51 -8.27 -32.25 1.10
CA GLY A 51 -7.93 -33.65 0.87
C GLY A 51 -7.54 -33.98 -0.58
N GLN A 52 -6.22 -34.14 -0.78
CA GLN A 52 -5.41 -34.66 -1.90
C GLN A 52 -5.58 -34.13 -3.35
N PRO A 53 -4.44 -33.95 -4.07
CA PRO A 53 -4.40 -33.33 -5.38
C PRO A 53 -4.76 -34.36 -6.45
N ASP A 54 -5.64 -33.99 -7.38
CA ASP A 54 -5.49 -34.30 -8.80
C ASP A 54 -6.56 -33.58 -9.65
N ALA A 55 -6.14 -33.22 -10.87
CA ALA A 55 -6.90 -32.72 -12.03
C ALA A 55 -7.29 -31.22 -12.11
N LYS A 56 -6.59 -30.49 -13.02
CA LYS A 56 -7.13 -29.40 -13.88
C LYS A 56 -8.28 -29.97 -14.76
N PRO A 57 -9.25 -29.20 -15.32
CA PRO A 57 -9.05 -27.86 -15.92
C PRO A 57 -10.25 -26.87 -15.86
N GLY A 58 -10.03 -25.65 -16.37
CA GLY A 58 -11.10 -24.71 -16.72
C GLY A 58 -10.57 -23.31 -16.99
N ALA A 59 -10.02 -23.08 -18.18
CA ALA A 59 -9.48 -21.80 -18.61
C ALA A 59 -10.58 -20.71 -18.63
N ALA A 60 -10.49 -19.75 -17.72
CA ALA A 60 -11.09 -18.44 -17.88
C ALA A 60 -10.08 -17.56 -18.63
N SER A 61 -10.58 -16.86 -19.65
CA SER A 61 -9.84 -16.03 -20.60
C SER A 61 -8.71 -15.21 -19.96
N VAL A 62 -7.49 -15.50 -20.38
CA VAL A 62 -6.31 -14.65 -20.19
C VAL A 62 -6.60 -13.33 -20.89
N GLN A 63 -6.79 -12.26 -20.12
CA GLN A 63 -6.79 -10.91 -20.66
C GLN A 63 -5.36 -10.58 -21.10
N THR A 64 -5.21 -10.19 -22.36
CA THR A 64 -3.93 -9.82 -22.98
C THR A 64 -3.35 -8.53 -22.38
N PRO A 65 -2.02 -8.31 -22.42
CA PRO A 65 -1.34 -7.22 -21.69
C PRO A 65 -1.56 -5.77 -22.18
N SER A 66 -2.58 -5.45 -22.99
CA SER A 66 -2.69 -4.12 -23.62
C SER A 66 -3.53 -3.07 -22.88
N ASP A 67 -4.36 -3.45 -21.91
CA ASP A 67 -5.32 -2.51 -21.28
C ASP A 67 -4.78 -1.75 -20.05
N THR A 68 -3.56 -2.06 -19.60
CA THR A 68 -2.91 -1.47 -18.41
C THR A 68 -1.70 -0.59 -18.71
N ASP A 69 -1.29 -0.48 -19.98
CA ASP A 69 -0.12 0.32 -20.35
C ASP A 69 -0.31 1.79 -19.90
N ASN A 70 0.66 2.29 -19.14
CA ASN A 70 0.70 3.66 -18.61
C ASN A 70 -0.56 4.11 -17.84
N LYS A 71 -1.04 3.28 -16.92
CA LYS A 71 -2.11 3.63 -15.98
C LYS A 71 -1.64 3.63 -14.53
N VAL A 72 -2.25 4.48 -13.70
CA VAL A 72 -1.98 4.60 -12.27
C VAL A 72 -3.24 4.26 -11.47
N LEU A 73 -3.13 3.27 -10.58
CA LEU A 73 -4.22 2.91 -9.66
C LEU A 73 -4.24 3.89 -8.48
N TYR A 74 -5.31 4.66 -8.36
CA TYR A 74 -5.49 5.66 -7.30
C TYR A 74 -6.97 5.69 -6.86
N ASN A 75 -7.23 5.72 -5.56
CA ASN A 75 -8.59 5.76 -5.00
C ASN A 75 -9.57 4.67 -5.51
N GLY A 76 -9.06 3.53 -6.00
CA GLY A 76 -9.85 2.41 -6.52
C GLY A 76 -9.97 2.37 -8.04
N ASP A 77 -9.56 3.43 -8.75
CA ASP A 77 -9.71 3.55 -10.20
C ASP A 77 -8.35 3.62 -10.91
N LEU A 78 -8.33 3.18 -12.17
CA LEU A 78 -7.16 3.27 -13.04
C LEU A 78 -7.25 4.55 -13.88
N PHE A 79 -6.28 5.45 -13.69
CA PHE A 79 -6.18 6.72 -14.42
C PHE A 79 -5.08 6.66 -15.46
N GLU A 80 -5.28 7.34 -16.59
CA GLU A 80 -4.26 7.50 -17.63
C GLU A 80 -3.07 8.30 -17.09
N ALA A 81 -1.84 7.90 -17.46
CA ALA A 81 -0.62 8.65 -17.21
C ALA A 81 -0.02 9.16 -18.51
N ARG A 82 0.05 10.49 -18.63
CA ARG A 82 0.70 11.19 -19.75
C ARG A 82 2.05 11.71 -19.31
N MET A 83 3.07 11.46 -20.14
CA MET A 83 4.45 11.82 -19.85
C MET A 83 4.93 12.90 -20.79
N TYR A 84 5.65 13.87 -20.26
CA TYR A 84 6.17 15.01 -20.99
C TYR A 84 7.66 15.14 -20.69
N VAL A 85 8.50 15.13 -21.72
CA VAL A 85 9.93 15.45 -21.56
C VAL A 85 10.08 16.96 -21.58
N THR A 86 10.46 17.53 -20.44
CA THR A 86 10.61 18.96 -20.18
C THR A 86 11.99 19.23 -19.56
N PRO A 87 13.07 19.29 -20.38
CA PRO A 87 14.44 19.39 -19.86
C PRO A 87 14.71 20.62 -19.00
N ASP A 88 13.97 21.71 -19.24
CA ASP A 88 14.15 22.98 -18.54
C ASP A 88 13.26 23.13 -17.29
N GLN A 89 12.50 22.09 -16.91
CA GLN A 89 11.60 22.09 -15.75
C GLN A 89 11.98 21.01 -14.73
N GLU A 90 11.59 21.22 -13.47
CA GLU A 90 11.71 20.17 -12.45
C GLU A 90 10.81 18.99 -12.79
N GLU A 91 11.30 17.78 -12.47
CA GLU A 91 10.50 16.58 -12.57
C GLU A 91 9.36 16.59 -11.56
N GLY A 92 8.24 15.98 -11.91
CA GLY A 92 7.12 15.93 -10.99
C GLY A 92 5.88 15.27 -11.55
N VAL A 93 4.89 15.15 -10.68
CA VAL A 93 3.60 14.53 -11.00
C VAL A 93 2.48 15.47 -10.56
N ALA A 94 1.58 15.79 -11.49
CA ALA A 94 0.34 16.48 -11.23
C ALA A 94 -0.84 15.57 -11.57
N PHE A 95 -1.92 15.65 -10.78
CA PHE A 95 -3.17 14.93 -11.06
C PHE A 95 -4.32 15.94 -11.11
N ASP A 96 -5.00 15.99 -12.25
CA ASP A 96 -6.09 16.96 -12.49
C ASP A 96 -7.49 16.43 -12.09
N GLY A 97 -7.55 15.20 -11.59
CA GLY A 97 -8.79 14.48 -11.29
C GLY A 97 -9.13 13.40 -12.32
N THR A 98 -8.47 13.41 -13.48
CA THR A 98 -8.73 12.51 -14.61
C THR A 98 -7.46 11.90 -15.19
N ILE A 99 -6.35 12.64 -15.19
CA ILE A 99 -5.08 12.25 -15.80
C ILE A 99 -3.93 12.56 -14.85
N PHE A 100 -2.97 11.65 -14.78
CA PHE A 100 -1.66 11.89 -14.20
C PHE A 100 -0.73 12.51 -15.26
N HIS A 101 -0.34 13.76 -15.06
CA HIS A 101 0.68 14.44 -15.86
C HIS A 101 2.04 14.23 -15.19
N ILE A 102 2.97 13.60 -15.89
CA ILE A 102 4.30 13.25 -15.41
C ILE A 102 5.32 14.03 -16.22
N TYR A 103 6.03 14.93 -15.56
CA TYR A 103 7.07 15.76 -16.15
C TYR A 103 8.42 15.11 -15.91
N LEU A 104 9.10 14.78 -16.99
CA LEU A 104 10.38 14.06 -17.03
C LEU A 104 11.47 15.02 -17.49
N HIS A 105 12.64 14.97 -16.88
CA HIS A 105 13.77 15.77 -17.34
C HIS A 105 14.32 15.23 -18.68
N SER A 106 14.37 13.91 -18.84
CA SER A 106 14.83 13.24 -20.05
C SER A 106 14.06 11.95 -20.32
N LYS A 107 14.41 11.26 -21.41
CA LYS A 107 13.85 9.94 -21.74
C LYS A 107 14.34 8.83 -20.80
N ASP A 108 15.43 9.08 -20.08
CA ASP A 108 16.05 8.14 -19.13
C ASP A 108 15.52 8.32 -17.70
N SER A 109 14.64 9.30 -17.47
CA SER A 109 13.96 9.52 -16.19
C SER A 109 13.11 8.31 -15.79
N ASP A 110 12.86 8.15 -14.49
CA ASP A 110 12.05 7.06 -13.93
C ASP A 110 10.62 7.54 -13.58
N PRO A 111 9.65 7.46 -14.52
CA PRO A 111 8.27 7.86 -14.25
C PRO A 111 7.62 7.03 -13.13
N SER A 112 8.04 5.76 -12.97
CA SER A 112 7.48 4.88 -11.95
C SER A 112 7.87 5.33 -10.55
N ALA A 113 9.12 5.76 -10.37
CA ALA A 113 9.61 6.33 -9.12
C ALA A 113 8.89 7.65 -8.78
N LEU A 114 8.72 8.55 -9.76
CA LEU A 114 8.03 9.83 -9.57
C LEU A 114 6.58 9.63 -9.11
N VAL A 115 5.84 8.73 -9.75
CA VAL A 115 4.45 8.42 -9.35
C VAL A 115 4.41 7.71 -7.99
N THR A 116 5.36 6.82 -7.70
CA THR A 116 5.43 6.16 -6.40
C THR A 116 5.66 7.17 -5.26
N GLU A 117 6.52 8.16 -5.48
CA GLU A 117 6.73 9.27 -4.54
C GLU A 117 5.47 10.12 -4.38
N TRP A 118 4.80 10.46 -5.48
CA TRP A 118 3.53 11.18 -5.44
C TRP A 118 2.47 10.43 -4.61
N LEU A 119 2.31 9.11 -4.82
CA LEU A 119 1.37 8.28 -4.06
C LEU A 119 1.73 8.23 -2.56
N ARG A 120 3.02 8.18 -2.22
CA ARG A 120 3.49 8.23 -0.82
C ARG A 120 3.16 9.56 -0.15
N ASN A 121 3.40 10.67 -0.83
CA ASN A 121 3.07 12.00 -0.33
C ASN A 121 1.55 12.15 -0.17
N LYS A 122 0.78 11.69 -1.16
CA LYS A 122 -0.68 11.74 -1.12
C LYS A 122 -1.25 10.87 0.00
N ALA A 123 -0.66 9.70 0.27
CA ALA A 123 -1.01 8.87 1.41
C ALA A 123 -0.68 9.55 2.75
N ASN A 124 0.46 10.24 2.85
CA ASN A 124 0.86 10.98 4.05
C ASN A 124 -0.17 12.05 4.42
N GLU A 125 -0.58 12.85 3.45
CA GLU A 125 -1.60 13.88 3.64
C GLU A 125 -2.98 13.26 3.97
N THR A 126 -3.45 12.39 3.07
CA THR A 126 -4.84 11.92 3.07
C THR A 126 -5.12 11.01 4.26
N LEU A 127 -4.25 10.01 4.51
CA LEU A 127 -4.52 9.02 5.55
C LEU A 127 -4.43 9.67 6.94
N LYS A 128 -3.49 10.59 7.17
CA LYS A 128 -3.42 11.33 8.44
C LYS A 128 -4.67 12.19 8.69
N ALA A 129 -5.14 12.91 7.67
CA ALA A 129 -6.35 13.71 7.79
C ALA A 129 -7.57 12.84 8.10
N LYS A 130 -7.79 11.77 7.33
CA LYS A 130 -8.90 10.83 7.54
C LYS A 130 -8.85 10.15 8.91
N THR A 131 -7.67 9.71 9.36
CA THR A 131 -7.53 9.10 10.70
C THR A 131 -7.89 10.10 11.80
N LYS A 132 -7.53 11.39 11.66
CA LYS A 132 -7.92 12.42 12.64
C LYS A 132 -9.44 12.59 12.68
N GLU A 133 -10.09 12.72 11.52
CA GLU A 133 -11.56 12.86 11.45
C GLU A 133 -12.29 11.65 12.06
N TRP A 134 -11.81 10.43 11.78
CA TRP A 134 -12.39 9.23 12.38
C TRP A 134 -12.11 9.12 13.87
N ALA A 135 -10.93 9.54 14.34
CA ALA A 135 -10.61 9.56 15.76
C ALA A 135 -11.56 10.48 16.53
N GLU A 136 -11.88 11.65 15.97
CA GLU A 136 -12.87 12.57 16.52
C GLU A 136 -14.29 11.96 16.54
N LYS A 137 -14.71 11.30 15.45
CA LYS A 137 -16.02 10.62 15.37
C LYS A 137 -16.17 9.46 16.36
N ILE A 138 -15.11 8.70 16.57
CA ILE A 138 -15.08 7.54 17.48
C ILE A 138 -14.89 7.99 18.94
N GLY A 139 -14.28 9.17 19.17
CA GLY A 139 -13.98 9.69 20.50
C GLY A 139 -12.72 9.07 21.12
N VAL A 140 -11.68 8.85 20.30
CA VAL A 140 -10.40 8.25 20.73
C VAL A 140 -9.21 9.14 20.39
N GLU A 141 -8.12 8.98 21.13
CA GLU A 141 -6.85 9.67 20.90
C GLU A 141 -5.74 8.69 20.53
N PHE A 142 -4.89 9.06 19.57
CA PHE A 142 -3.69 8.32 19.16
C PHE A 142 -2.43 9.17 19.39
N ASN A 143 -1.27 8.53 19.42
CA ASN A 143 0.01 9.22 19.65
C ASN A 143 0.67 9.68 18.35
N ASN A 144 0.88 8.76 17.40
CA ASN A 144 1.57 9.08 16.15
C ASN A 144 1.05 8.24 14.99
N ILE A 145 1.12 8.80 13.77
CA ILE A 145 0.81 8.12 12.52
C ILE A 145 2.05 8.15 11.61
N VAL A 146 2.47 6.98 11.15
CA VAL A 146 3.59 6.84 10.20
C VAL A 146 3.13 6.13 8.93
N ILE A 147 3.40 6.75 7.79
CA ILE A 147 3.20 6.10 6.48
C ILE A 147 4.48 5.38 6.09
N LYS A 148 4.36 4.10 5.70
CA LYS A 148 5.48 3.20 5.43
C LYS A 148 5.28 2.47 4.11
N ASP A 149 6.38 1.89 3.63
CA ASP A 149 6.38 0.90 2.55
C ASP A 149 6.25 -0.52 3.12
N GLN A 150 5.17 -0.76 3.88
CA GLN A 150 4.84 -2.11 4.35
C GLN A 150 4.34 -2.93 3.17
N LYS A 151 4.91 -4.13 2.96
CA LYS A 151 4.56 -5.05 1.87
C LYS A 151 3.68 -6.24 2.29
N THR A 152 3.53 -6.47 3.60
CA THR A 152 2.88 -7.68 4.14
C THR A 152 1.56 -7.39 4.83
N CYS A 153 1.38 -6.18 5.38
CA CYS A 153 0.16 -5.72 6.03
C CYS A 153 -0.29 -4.35 5.50
N TRP A 154 -1.58 -4.06 5.66
CA TRP A 154 -2.16 -2.77 5.29
C TRP A 154 -1.83 -1.70 6.32
N ALA A 155 -1.94 -2.04 7.59
CA ALA A 155 -1.75 -1.14 8.72
C ALA A 155 -1.39 -1.91 9.99
N SER A 156 -1.02 -1.20 11.06
CA SER A 156 -0.87 -1.77 12.40
C SER A 156 -1.00 -0.72 13.50
N CYS A 157 -1.59 -1.11 14.63
CA CYS A 157 -1.67 -0.30 15.85
C CYS A 157 -0.92 -0.97 17.00
N SER A 158 -0.04 -0.22 17.66
CA SER A 158 0.69 -0.68 18.85
C SER A 158 -0.04 -0.33 20.14
N GLY A 159 0.23 -1.06 21.23
CA GLY A 159 -0.30 -0.73 22.56
C GLY A 159 0.10 0.65 23.11
N LYS A 160 1.10 1.30 22.48
CA LYS A 160 1.47 2.72 22.74
C LYS A 160 0.65 3.72 21.92
N LYS A 161 -0.43 3.27 21.27
CA LYS A 161 -1.31 4.08 20.41
C LYS A 161 -0.60 4.72 19.21
N ASN A 162 0.47 4.11 18.72
CA ASN A 162 1.07 4.49 17.43
C ASN A 162 0.45 3.63 16.33
N ILE A 163 0.10 4.28 15.23
CA ILE A 163 -0.51 3.66 14.05
C ILE A 163 0.46 3.75 12.88
N ASN A 164 0.63 2.65 12.17
CA ASN A 164 1.36 2.60 10.91
C ASN A 164 0.39 2.27 9.78
N TYR A 165 0.57 2.91 8.63
CA TYR A 165 -0.17 2.61 7.42
C TYR A 165 0.80 2.31 6.27
N SER A 166 0.45 1.35 5.42
CA SER A 166 1.07 1.20 4.11
C SER A 166 0.59 2.34 3.20
N TYR A 167 1.50 3.01 2.49
CA TYR A 167 1.11 4.06 1.53
C TYR A 167 0.16 3.53 0.45
N ARG A 168 0.24 2.23 0.15
CA ARG A 168 -0.59 1.56 -0.87
C ARG A 168 -2.08 1.59 -0.55
N ILE A 169 -2.49 1.92 0.69
CA ILE A 169 -3.89 2.16 1.02
C ILE A 169 -4.50 3.26 0.13
N ILE A 170 -3.72 4.25 -0.31
CA ILE A 170 -4.21 5.32 -1.18
C ILE A 170 -4.67 4.83 -2.56
N LYS A 171 -4.28 3.62 -2.96
CA LYS A 171 -4.72 2.97 -4.20
C LYS A 171 -6.12 2.38 -4.10
N MET A 172 -6.67 2.22 -2.89
CA MET A 172 -7.94 1.53 -2.63
C MET A 172 -9.15 2.47 -2.76
N PRO A 173 -10.37 1.94 -2.99
CA PRO A 173 -11.60 2.73 -2.89
C PRO A 173 -11.71 3.45 -1.54
N LEU A 174 -12.23 4.69 -1.56
CA LEU A 174 -12.29 5.55 -0.37
C LEU A 174 -12.93 4.87 0.84
N ALA A 175 -14.04 4.13 0.64
CA ALA A 175 -14.75 3.42 1.71
C ALA A 175 -13.89 2.31 2.36
N VAL A 176 -13.03 1.65 1.58
CA VAL A 176 -12.09 0.64 2.10
C VAL A 176 -10.97 1.33 2.88
N GLN A 177 -10.49 2.49 2.42
CA GLN A 177 -9.55 3.30 3.19
C GLN A 177 -10.15 3.71 4.54
N ASP A 178 -11.40 4.20 4.55
CA ASP A 178 -12.11 4.57 5.78
C ASP A 178 -12.25 3.40 6.75
N TYR A 179 -12.62 2.22 6.24
CA TYR A 179 -12.67 1.00 7.03
C TYR A 179 -11.33 0.69 7.71
N LEU A 180 -10.19 0.85 7.02
CA LEU A 180 -8.88 0.64 7.63
C LEU A 180 -8.58 1.66 8.74
N MET A 181 -9.06 2.91 8.63
CA MET A 181 -8.87 3.89 9.70
C MET A 181 -9.71 3.51 10.93
N VAL A 182 -10.97 3.16 10.71
CA VAL A 182 -11.86 2.67 11.76
C VAL A 182 -11.27 1.42 12.43
N HIS A 183 -10.74 0.48 11.65
CA HIS A 183 -10.10 -0.75 12.15
C HIS A 183 -8.96 -0.45 13.12
N GLU A 184 -8.01 0.40 12.72
CA GLU A 184 -6.86 0.75 13.54
C GLU A 184 -7.26 1.59 14.76
N LEU A 185 -8.23 2.50 14.63
CA LEU A 185 -8.69 3.32 15.75
C LEU A 185 -9.47 2.49 16.79
N CYS A 186 -10.22 1.47 16.36
CA CYS A 186 -10.88 0.54 17.29
C CYS A 186 -9.87 -0.24 18.15
N HIS A 187 -8.65 -0.46 17.65
CA HIS A 187 -7.58 -1.07 18.46
C HIS A 187 -7.18 -0.24 19.66
N LEU A 188 -7.42 1.07 19.65
CA LEU A 188 -7.15 1.95 20.79
C LEU A 188 -8.08 1.69 21.98
N VAL A 189 -9.21 1.01 21.75
CA VAL A 189 -10.19 0.60 22.77
C VAL A 189 -10.06 -0.90 23.06
N HIS A 190 -10.03 -1.73 22.01
CA HIS A 190 -9.93 -3.18 22.13
C HIS A 190 -8.73 -3.71 21.31
N MET A 191 -7.63 -4.05 21.99
CA MET A 191 -6.40 -4.46 21.31
C MET A 191 -6.52 -5.77 20.52
N ASN A 192 -7.47 -6.65 20.89
CA ASN A 192 -7.67 -7.94 20.23
C ASN A 192 -8.98 -7.94 19.44
N HIS A 193 -9.03 -8.65 18.30
CA HIS A 193 -10.20 -8.77 17.42
C HIS A 193 -11.34 -9.67 17.98
N GLY A 194 -11.64 -9.54 19.26
CA GLY A 194 -12.75 -10.23 19.93
C GLY A 194 -14.12 -9.68 19.55
N GLN A 195 -15.17 -10.20 20.19
CA GLN A 195 -16.55 -9.79 19.91
C GLN A 195 -16.77 -8.28 20.11
N GLU A 196 -16.29 -7.71 21.21
CA GLU A 196 -16.42 -6.28 21.54
C GLU A 196 -15.75 -5.40 20.48
N TYR A 197 -14.57 -5.79 20.01
CA TYR A 197 -13.86 -5.10 18.93
C TYR A 197 -14.70 -5.04 17.65
N TRP A 198 -15.24 -6.18 17.21
CA TRP A 198 -16.04 -6.21 15.98
C TRP A 198 -17.39 -5.50 16.12
N GLN A 199 -17.97 -5.48 17.33
CA GLN A 199 -19.14 -4.67 17.62
C GLN A 199 -18.81 -3.18 17.47
N LEU A 200 -17.69 -2.71 18.01
CA LEU A 200 -17.25 -1.32 17.86
C LEU A 200 -16.98 -0.98 16.39
N VAL A 201 -16.27 -1.82 15.65
CA VAL A 201 -16.05 -1.62 14.20
C VAL A 201 -17.37 -1.52 13.45
N ALA A 202 -18.34 -2.39 13.74
CA ALA A 202 -19.64 -2.40 13.06
C ALA A 202 -20.48 -1.15 13.33
N GLN A 203 -20.26 -0.45 14.45
CA GLN A 203 -20.95 0.82 14.74
C GLN A 203 -20.53 1.93 13.77
N PHE A 204 -19.26 1.96 13.36
CA PHE A 204 -18.70 3.00 12.50
C PHE A 204 -18.51 2.57 11.04
N SER A 205 -18.40 1.27 10.79
CA SER A 205 -18.32 0.67 9.46
C SER A 205 -19.24 -0.55 9.38
N PRO A 206 -20.56 -0.35 9.18
CA PRO A 206 -21.53 -1.45 9.13
C PRO A 206 -21.18 -2.50 8.06
N ASP A 207 -20.63 -2.05 6.94
CA ASP A 207 -20.21 -2.88 5.80
C ASP A 207 -18.81 -3.48 5.96
N TYR A 208 -18.20 -3.47 7.15
CA TYR A 208 -16.81 -3.93 7.36
C TYR A 208 -16.52 -5.33 6.79
N LYS A 209 -17.52 -6.23 6.76
CA LYS A 209 -17.36 -7.57 6.20
C LYS A 209 -17.10 -7.54 4.69
N SER A 210 -17.77 -6.65 3.94
CA SER A 210 -17.54 -6.49 2.50
C SER A 210 -16.16 -5.85 2.25
N HIS A 211 -15.77 -4.85 3.04
CA HIS A 211 -14.44 -4.24 2.97
C HIS A 211 -13.31 -5.24 3.24
N ARG A 212 -13.47 -6.12 4.26
CA ARG A 212 -12.51 -7.21 4.52
C ARG A 212 -12.40 -8.19 3.37
N ARG A 213 -13.53 -8.56 2.77
CA ARG A 213 -13.55 -9.43 1.60
C ARG A 213 -12.81 -8.77 0.43
N TRP A 214 -13.11 -7.50 0.15
CA TRP A 214 -12.44 -6.73 -0.89
C TRP A 214 -10.92 -6.68 -0.68
N LEU A 215 -10.44 -6.45 0.55
CA LEU A 215 -9.00 -6.44 0.86
C LEU A 215 -8.31 -7.78 0.59
N ASN A 216 -9.00 -8.89 0.84
CA ASN A 216 -8.46 -10.22 0.58
C ASN A 216 -8.40 -10.50 -0.93
N GLU A 217 -9.44 -10.12 -1.67
CA GLU A 217 -9.55 -10.35 -3.12
C GLU A 217 -8.58 -9.46 -3.93
N ASN A 218 -8.28 -8.24 -3.45
CA ASN A 218 -7.51 -7.24 -4.20
C ASN A 218 -6.06 -7.05 -3.72
N LYS A 219 -5.58 -7.91 -2.81
CA LYS A 219 -4.24 -7.77 -2.21
C LYS A 219 -3.15 -7.67 -3.28
N GLY A 220 -3.15 -8.57 -4.27
CA GLY A 220 -2.16 -8.59 -5.35
C GLY A 220 -2.11 -7.28 -6.12
N SER A 221 -3.26 -6.82 -6.63
CA SER A 221 -3.36 -5.60 -7.45
C SER A 221 -2.94 -4.33 -6.70
N ILE A 222 -3.27 -4.24 -5.41
CA ILE A 222 -2.86 -3.09 -4.61
C ILE A 222 -1.36 -3.12 -4.28
N PHE A 223 -0.80 -4.30 -4.03
CA PHE A 223 0.64 -4.44 -3.76
C PHE A 223 1.54 -4.40 -5.00
N ALA A 224 0.97 -4.56 -6.20
CA ALA A 224 1.69 -4.37 -7.45
C ALA A 224 2.38 -2.98 -7.47
N GLU A 225 3.65 -2.98 -7.87
CA GLU A 225 4.42 -1.74 -8.03
C GLU A 225 3.87 -0.97 -9.24
N VAL A 226 4.15 0.34 -9.28
CA VAL A 226 3.81 1.16 -10.45
C VAL A 226 4.82 0.83 -11.55
N GLU A 227 4.31 0.48 -12.74
CA GLU A 227 5.14 0.18 -13.91
C GLU A 227 4.71 1.10 -15.05
N LEU A 228 5.55 2.09 -15.32
CA LEU A 228 5.35 3.12 -16.34
C LEU A 228 6.54 3.16 -17.27
N THR A 229 6.28 3.31 -18.57
CA THR A 229 7.33 3.38 -19.61
C THR A 229 7.05 4.53 -20.54
N TYR A 230 8.02 5.45 -20.63
CA TYR A 230 7.98 6.50 -21.64
C TYR A 230 8.09 5.89 -23.04
N ARG A 231 7.15 6.24 -23.92
CA ARG A 231 7.21 5.93 -25.35
C ARG A 231 6.95 7.21 -26.12
N GLU A 232 7.81 7.52 -27.08
CA GLU A 232 7.53 8.61 -28.02
C GLU A 232 6.34 8.21 -28.87
N GLU A 233 5.35 9.10 -28.99
CA GLU A 233 4.31 8.89 -29.99
C GLU A 233 4.92 8.91 -31.38
N PRO A 234 4.50 8.00 -32.29
CA PRO A 234 4.90 8.08 -33.68
C PRO A 234 4.55 9.47 -34.22
N GLN A 235 5.54 10.22 -34.70
CA GLN A 235 5.25 11.41 -35.48
C GLN A 235 4.48 10.97 -36.72
N GLU A 236 3.22 11.38 -36.86
CA GLU A 236 2.50 11.27 -38.14
C GLU A 236 3.36 11.96 -39.20
N ASP A 237 3.89 11.18 -40.15
CA ASP A 237 4.72 11.69 -41.23
C ASP A 237 3.89 12.72 -42.00
N ALA A 238 4.25 13.99 -41.86
CA ALA A 238 3.69 15.11 -42.60
C ALA A 238 4.13 15.06 -44.08
N ARG A 239 3.94 13.92 -44.74
CA ARG A 239 4.17 13.69 -46.16
C ARG A 239 2.88 13.25 -46.80
N LEU A 240 2.07 14.23 -47.19
CA LEU A 240 1.16 14.21 -48.34
C LEU A 240 0.64 15.65 -48.57
N LYS A 241 1.56 16.57 -48.86
CA LYS A 241 1.28 17.87 -49.49
C LYS A 241 2.41 18.24 -50.44
N ASP A 242 2.65 17.40 -51.42
CA ASP A 242 3.26 17.86 -52.67
C ASP A 242 2.90 16.89 -53.78
N GLU A 243 1.77 17.12 -54.44
CA GLU A 243 1.48 16.63 -55.79
C GLU A 243 0.16 17.27 -56.26
N THR A 244 0.26 18.48 -56.79
CA THR A 244 -0.49 18.98 -57.96
C THR A 244 -0.06 20.41 -58.24
N THR A 245 1.10 20.55 -58.88
CA THR A 245 1.37 21.72 -59.74
C THR A 245 1.95 21.20 -61.04
N THR A 246 1.22 21.55 -62.12
CA THR A 246 1.48 21.33 -63.55
C THR A 246 0.93 20.06 -64.16
#